data_AF-A0A9W8SD41-F1
#
_entry.id   AF-A0A9W8SD41-F1
#
_cell.length_a   1.000
_cell.length_b   1.000
_cell.length_c   1.000
_cell.angle_alpha   90.00
_cell.angle_beta   90.00
_cell.angle_gamma   90.00
#
_symmetry.space_group_name_H-M   'P 1'
#
loop_
_entity.id
_entity.type
_entity.pdbx_description
1 polymer ?
#
loop_
_entity_poly.entity_id
_entity_poly.type
_entity_poly.pdbx_seq_one_letter_code
_entity_poly.pdbx_strand_id
1 'polypeptide(L)'
;MELQVDDLNGRFTFRSNHFDIVHSQMVAGGIHANRWRSYIRDIFRVLKPGGWCQMVEVYFNAQSDNGTLTRGKSPISPNKERATHSDHDH
;
A
#
# COMPACT_ATOMS: atom_id res chain seq x y z
N MET A 1 -0.86 5.09 33.51
CA MET A 1 -1.47 4.64 32.25
C MET A 1 -2.75 5.45 32.06
N GLU A 2 -2.88 6.11 30.92
CA GLU A 2 -4.09 6.84 30.52
C GLU A 2 -4.71 6.06 29.35
N LEU A 3 -6.01 5.78 29.43
CA LEU A 3 -6.75 5.05 28.41
C LEU A 3 -7.80 5.98 27.84
N GLN A 4 -7.86 6.08 26.51
CA GLN A 4 -8.82 6.90 25.80
C GLN A 4 -9.48 6.07 24.70
N VAL A 5 -10.79 6.21 24.58
CA VAL A 5 -11.58 5.68 23.46
C VAL A 5 -11.84 6.83 22.50
N ASP A 6 -11.52 6.64 21.22
CA ASP A 6 -11.71 7.66 20.18
C ASP A 6 -12.02 6.99 18.82
N ASP A 7 -12.66 7.72 17.92
CA ASP A 7 -12.92 7.29 16.54
C ASP A 7 -11.78 7.79 15.62
N LEU A 8 -11.02 6.87 15.04
CA LEU A 8 -9.90 7.21 14.15
C LEU A 8 -10.36 7.84 12.82
N ASN A 9 -11.64 7.76 12.48
CA ASN A 9 -12.23 8.49 11.36
C ASN A 9 -12.49 9.97 11.67
N GLY A 10 -12.48 10.35 12.94
CA GLY A 10 -12.43 11.73 13.42
C GLY A 10 -11.01 12.27 13.54
N ARG A 11 -10.87 13.59 13.72
CA ARG A 11 -9.58 14.24 13.97
C ARG A 11 -9.07 13.83 15.36
N PHE A 12 -7.78 13.52 15.48
CA PHE A 12 -7.17 13.21 16.77
C PHE A 12 -7.36 14.36 17.77
N THR A 13 -7.86 14.02 18.96
CA THR A 13 -8.07 14.93 20.09
C THR A 13 -6.79 15.25 20.86
N PHE A 14 -5.69 14.54 20.56
CA PHE A 14 -4.39 14.75 21.20
C PHE A 14 -3.73 16.09 20.82
N ARG A 15 -2.91 16.59 21.76
CA ARG A 15 -2.09 17.79 21.57
C ARG A 15 -1.03 17.56 20.50
N SER A 16 -0.66 18.63 19.79
CA SER A 16 0.45 18.60 18.84
C SER A 16 1.79 18.42 19.57
N ASN A 17 2.78 17.81 18.91
CA ASN A 17 4.14 17.63 19.44
C ASN A 17 4.18 16.99 20.83
N HIS A 18 3.35 15.97 21.06
CA HIS A 18 3.15 15.40 22.39
C HIS A 18 3.83 14.03 22.54
N PHE A 19 3.72 13.17 21.52
CA PHE A 19 4.25 11.82 21.58
C PHE A 19 5.62 11.72 20.94
N ASP A 20 6.50 10.92 21.54
CA ASP A 20 7.78 10.55 20.95
C ASP A 20 7.59 9.45 19.88
N ILE A 21 6.61 8.57 20.09
CA ILE A 21 6.26 7.45 19.20
C ILE A 21 4.75 7.36 19.08
N VAL A 22 4.27 7.13 17.85
CA VAL A 22 2.91 6.66 17.56
C VAL A 22 3.01 5.29 16.91
N HIS A 23 2.34 4.30 17.51
CA HIS A 23 2.24 2.94 16.98
C HIS A 23 0.83 2.67 16.47
N SER A 24 0.68 2.52 15.16
CA SER A 24 -0.59 2.19 14.50
C SER A 24 -0.52 0.77 13.95
N GLN A 25 -1.40 -0.11 14.41
CA GLN A 25 -1.35 -1.51 14.04
C GLN A 25 -2.74 -2.08 13.75
N MET A 26 -2.89 -2.66 12.56
CA MET A 26 -4.08 -3.39 12.11
C MET A 26 -5.38 -2.56 12.16
N VAL A 27 -5.27 -1.24 11.95
CA VAL A 27 -6.45 -0.34 11.95
C VAL A 27 -6.97 -0.09 10.54
N ALA A 28 -6.22 -0.49 9.50
CA ALA A 28 -6.54 -0.12 8.13
C ALA A 28 -7.95 -0.51 7.66
N GLY A 29 -8.48 -1.65 8.13
CA GLY A 29 -9.84 -2.09 7.80
C GLY A 29 -10.95 -1.19 8.35
N GLY A 30 -10.66 -0.37 9.37
CA GLY A 30 -11.62 0.55 9.99
C GLY A 30 -11.48 2.01 9.56
N ILE A 31 -10.45 2.36 8.79
CA ILE A 31 -10.21 3.74 8.32
C ILE A 31 -10.88 3.93 6.95
N HIS A 32 -11.76 4.93 6.85
CA HIS A 32 -12.39 5.29 5.58
C HIS A 32 -11.34 5.63 4.51
N ALA A 33 -11.58 5.21 3.26
CA ALA A 33 -10.64 5.42 2.16
C ALA A 33 -10.24 6.90 1.97
N ASN A 34 -11.17 7.83 2.18
CA ASN A 34 -10.93 9.28 2.07
C ASN A 34 -10.23 9.89 3.31
N ARG A 35 -10.12 9.16 4.42
CA ARG A 35 -9.57 9.63 5.70
C ARG A 35 -8.05 9.45 5.80
N TRP A 36 -7.47 8.50 5.08
CA TRP A 36 -6.04 8.15 5.18
C TRP A 36 -5.08 9.34 5.14
N ARG A 37 -5.26 10.25 4.18
CA ARG A 37 -4.39 11.43 4.05
C ARG A 37 -4.42 12.32 5.28
N SER A 38 -5.60 12.50 5.88
CA SER A 38 -5.74 13.32 7.09
C SER A 38 -5.38 12.53 8.34
N TYR A 39 -5.51 11.20 8.35
CA TYR A 39 -5.12 10.33 9.47
C TYR A 39 -3.61 10.38 9.69
N ILE A 40 -2.84 10.21 8.61
CA ILE A 40 -1.37 10.34 8.63
C ILE A 40 -0.97 11.77 9.05
N ARG A 41 -1.72 12.80 8.63
CA ARG A 41 -1.46 14.19 9.04
C ARG A 41 -1.67 14.39 10.54
N ASP A 42 -2.69 13.76 11.11
CA ASP A 42 -2.92 13.81 12.55
C ASP A 42 -1.81 13.09 13.32
N ILE A 43 -1.36 11.92 12.86
CA ILE A 43 -0.18 11.24 13.43
C ILE A 43 1.04 12.17 13.43
N PHE A 44 1.36 12.77 12.28
CA PHE A 44 2.49 13.68 12.17
C PHE A 44 2.37 14.89 13.10
N ARG A 45 1.17 15.47 13.22
CA ARG A 45 0.92 16.63 14.09
C ARG A 45 1.17 16.31 15.57
N VAL A 46 0.77 15.12 16.02
CA VAL A 46 0.86 14.74 17.44
C VAL A 46 2.25 14.23 17.81
N LEU A 47 3.07 13.86 16.84
CA LEU A 47 4.49 13.55 17.04
C LEU A 47 5.30 14.81 17.34
N LYS A 48 6.23 14.70 18.30
CA LYS A 48 7.28 15.72 18.50
C LYS A 48 8.17 15.80 17.25
N PRO A 49 8.85 16.94 17.00
CA PRO A 49 9.92 17.01 16.00
C PRO A 49 10.96 15.91 16.27
N GLY A 50 11.22 15.06 15.27
CA GLY A 50 12.13 13.91 15.38
C GLY A 50 11.51 12.64 15.98
N GLY A 51 10.22 12.66 16.33
CA GLY A 51 9.47 11.47 16.75
C GLY A 51 9.16 10.51 15.61
N TRP A 52 8.74 9.28 15.96
CA TRP A 52 8.59 8.18 15.00
C TRP A 52 7.14 7.69 14.90
N CYS A 53 6.71 7.43 13.67
CA CYS A 53 5.50 6.66 13.40
C CYS A 53 5.90 5.23 13.02
N GLN A 54 5.43 4.24 13.76
CA GLN A 54 5.45 2.83 13.33
C GLN A 54 4.05 2.45 12.86
N MET A 55 3.95 1.97 11.62
CA MET A 55 2.68 1.62 11.00
C MET A 55 2.76 0.18 10.49
N VAL A 56 1.91 -0.70 11.01
CA VAL A 56 1.91 -2.14 10.73
C VAL A 56 0.53 -2.53 10.24
N GLU A 57 0.41 -2.81 8.94
CA GLU A 57 -0.87 -3.13 8.31
C GLU A 57 -0.77 -4.38 7.43
N VAL A 58 -1.91 -5.05 7.24
CA VAL A 58 -2.01 -6.16 6.28
C VAL A 58 -1.92 -5.60 4.86
N TYR A 59 -1.14 -6.27 4.02
CA TYR A 59 -1.12 -6.00 2.60
C TYR A 59 -2.41 -6.56 1.96
N PHE A 60 -3.40 -5.70 1.71
CA PHE A 60 -4.70 -6.07 1.12
C PHE A 60 -4.64 -6.30 -0.40
N ASN A 61 -3.55 -6.87 -0.90
CA ASN A 61 -3.49 -7.26 -2.29
C ASN A 61 -4.01 -8.69 -2.45
N ALA A 62 -5.29 -8.83 -2.77
CA ALA A 62 -5.85 -10.10 -3.19
C ALA A 62 -5.42 -10.37 -4.65
N GLN A 63 -4.25 -10.98 -4.83
CA GLN A 63 -3.82 -11.50 -6.13
C GLN A 63 -4.10 -12.99 -6.19
N SER A 64 -4.69 -13.43 -7.31
CA SER A 64 -4.66 -14.85 -7.67
C SER A 64 -3.40 -15.09 -8.50
N ASP A 65 -2.53 -16.01 -8.06
CA ASP A 65 -1.51 -16.62 -8.92
C ASP A 65 -2.19 -17.63 -9.86
N ASN A 66 -3.12 -17.18 -10.70
CA ASN A 66 -3.49 -17.96 -11.88
C ASN A 66 -2.79 -17.32 -13.07
N GLY A 67 -1.70 -17.95 -13.52
CA GLY A 67 -0.93 -17.56 -14.70
C GLY A 67 -1.71 -17.76 -16.01
N THR A 68 -3.00 -17.44 -16.04
CA THR A 68 -3.92 -17.73 -17.15
C THR A 68 -4.33 -16.48 -17.93
N LEU A 69 -3.60 -15.37 -17.81
CA LEU A 69 -3.61 -14.31 -18.82
C LEU A 69 -2.93 -14.82 -20.09
N THR A 70 -3.64 -15.68 -20.83
CA THR A 70 -3.26 -16.03 -22.19
C THR A 70 -3.45 -14.79 -23.06
N ARG A 71 -2.35 -14.20 -23.52
CA ARG A 71 -2.37 -13.18 -24.57
C ARG A 71 -3.10 -13.80 -25.77
N GLY A 72 -4.18 -13.13 -26.19
CA GLY A 72 -5.24 -13.69 -27.03
C GLY A 72 -4.77 -14.61 -28.16
N LYS A 73 -5.41 -15.78 -28.23
CA LYS A 73 -5.48 -16.57 -29.46
C LYS A 73 -6.23 -15.74 -30.50
N SER A 74 -5.52 -15.14 -31.45
CA SER A 74 -6.14 -14.69 -32.71
C SER A 74 -5.73 -15.69 -33.79
N PRO A 75 -6.67 -16.47 -34.36
CA PRO A 75 -6.37 -17.34 -35.48
C PRO A 75 -6.38 -16.49 -36.77
N ILE A 76 -5.44 -16.79 -37.68
CA ILE A 76 -5.35 -16.31 -39.08
C ILE A 76 -4.77 -14.88 -39.23
N SER A 77 -3.56 -14.66 -39.77
CA SER A 77 -3.26 -14.54 -41.22
C SER A 77 -1.73 -14.46 -41.49
N PRO A 78 -1.26 -14.72 -42.73
CA PRO A 78 0.09 -15.23 -43.00
C PRO A 78 1.14 -14.20 -43.47
N ASN A 79 2.40 -14.62 -43.30
CA ASN A 79 3.62 -14.32 -44.06
C ASN A 79 4.26 -12.92 -44.00
N LYS A 80 5.50 -12.87 -43.49
CA LYS A 80 6.64 -12.28 -44.25
C LYS A 80 7.98 -12.78 -43.71
N GLU A 81 8.67 -13.52 -44.56
CA GLU A 81 10.10 -13.81 -44.47
C GLU A 81 10.93 -12.53 -44.28
N ARG A 82 11.92 -12.58 -43.38
CA ARG A 82 13.29 -12.14 -43.70
C ARG A 82 14.26 -12.82 -42.73
N ALA A 83 15.13 -13.64 -43.32
CA ALA A 83 16.23 -14.34 -42.70
C ALA A 83 17.25 -13.39 -42.06
N THR A 84 17.83 -13.82 -40.93
CA THR A 84 19.28 -13.89 -40.75
C THR A 84 19.62 -15.10 -39.89
N HIS A 85 20.41 -15.99 -40.49
CA HIS A 85 21.13 -17.10 -39.87
C HIS A 85 22.24 -16.63 -38.91
N SER A 86 22.79 -17.63 -38.20
CA SER A 86 24.07 -17.68 -37.45
C SER A 86 23.94 -17.35 -35.95
N ASP A 87 24.39 -18.15 -34.96
CA ASP A 87 25.17 -19.40 -34.87
C ASP A 87 24.79 -20.09 -33.53
N HIS A 88 24.45 -21.39 -33.49
CA HIS A 88 25.32 -22.53 -33.14
C HIS A 88 26.05 -22.45 -31.79
N ASP A 89 25.53 -23.26 -30.85
CA ASP A 89 26.23 -24.18 -29.94
C ASP A 89 27.54 -23.74 -29.28
N HIS A 90 27.49 -23.47 -27.97
CA HIS A 90 28.08 -24.31 -26.89
C HIS A 90 27.66 -23.77 -25.52
#